data_AF-F2IVD6-F1
#
_entry.id   AF-F2IVD6-F1
#
_cell.length_a   1.000
_cell.length_b   1.000
_cell.length_c   1.000
_cell.angle_alpha   90.00
_cell.angle_beta   90.00
_cell.angle_gamma   90.00
#
_symmetry.space_group_name_H-M   'P 1'
#
loop_
_entity.id
_entity.type
_entity.pdbx_description
1 polymer ?
#
loop_
_entity_poly.entity_id
_entity_poly.type
_entity_poly.pdbx_seq_one_letter_code
_entity_poly.pdbx_strand_id
1 'polypeptide(L)'
;MQMAKYDPLRAHLARLDEVLWAARLEDVEQILGSDLPKSAREHRTWWANSGGSLVHQNAWLDAGWRVERTDLKRSLVVFRRLRIGGTAVAERGQRESAVLLQVDADKASGSLQRLRKAMQALRDPVTVTVRAEWTPVGDLAASPCRSDIIPDGPGICRLATLAGEGLRTTVVDARDLAGFHRALRRVAAGDGSDDLFGKLGLDPADPVELDIVRAGNAWILSDGRGRGADLAKPGERELVARLLSLQERQAGRAGRLVRC
;
A
#
# COMPACT_ATOMS: atom_id res chain seq x y z
N MET A 1 -17.86 -14.97 11.16
CA MET A 1 -16.74 -14.17 10.63
C MET A 1 -16.23 -13.31 11.78
N GLN A 2 -15.08 -13.65 12.39
CA GLN A 2 -14.54 -12.84 13.50
C GLN A 2 -14.06 -11.50 12.95
N MET A 3 -14.61 -10.40 13.46
CA MET A 3 -14.05 -9.06 13.19
C MET A 3 -12.69 -8.96 13.88
N ALA A 4 -11.68 -8.44 13.19
CA ALA A 4 -10.38 -8.19 13.82
C ALA A 4 -10.56 -7.13 14.93
N LYS A 5 -9.84 -7.28 16.06
CA LYS A 5 -10.01 -6.48 17.28
C LYS A 5 -10.10 -4.96 17.07
N TYR A 6 -9.41 -4.41 16.07
CA TYR A 6 -9.31 -2.97 15.82
C TYR A 6 -10.12 -2.46 14.61
N ASP A 7 -10.87 -3.34 13.94
CA ASP A 7 -11.74 -2.96 12.81
C ASP A 7 -12.79 -1.88 13.15
N PRO A 8 -13.39 -1.85 14.37
CA PRO A 8 -14.32 -0.77 14.74
C PRO A 8 -13.68 0.62 14.69
N LEU A 9 -12.42 0.74 15.14
CA LEU A 9 -11.67 1.99 15.09
C LEU A 9 -11.37 2.41 13.65
N ARG A 10 -10.96 1.47 12.79
CA ARG A 10 -10.78 1.72 11.36
C ARG A 10 -12.06 2.28 10.74
N ALA A 11 -13.19 1.62 11.00
CA ALA A 11 -14.48 2.01 10.45
C ALA A 11 -14.96 3.38 10.96
N HIS A 12 -14.70 3.70 12.23
CA HIS A 12 -15.00 5.01 12.80
C HIS A 12 -14.20 6.11 12.09
N LEU A 13 -12.88 5.98 12.04
CA LEU A 13 -11.98 6.95 11.40
C LEU A 13 -12.30 7.15 9.92
N ALA A 14 -12.66 6.09 9.19
CA ALA A 14 -13.01 6.19 7.77
C ALA A 14 -14.28 7.02 7.51
N ARG A 15 -15.18 7.17 8.50
CA ARG A 15 -16.42 7.96 8.39
C ARG A 15 -16.29 9.41 8.86
N LEU A 16 -15.16 9.77 9.47
CA LEU A 16 -14.92 11.14 9.92
C LEU A 16 -14.62 12.05 8.72
N ASP A 17 -15.32 13.19 8.66
CA ASP A 17 -15.08 14.23 7.66
C ASP A 17 -13.99 15.22 8.11
N GLU A 18 -13.60 15.15 9.39
CA GLU A 18 -12.56 16.00 9.97
C GLU A 18 -11.16 15.67 9.44
N VAL A 19 -10.26 16.64 9.55
CA VAL A 19 -8.83 16.47 9.23
C VAL A 19 -8.05 16.02 10.45
N LEU A 20 -8.54 16.38 11.62
CA LEU A 20 -7.93 16.14 12.92
C LEU A 20 -8.99 15.60 13.86
N TRP A 21 -8.66 14.52 14.55
CA TRP A 21 -9.49 13.97 15.60
C TRP A 21 -8.62 13.75 16.85
N ALA A 22 -8.92 14.50 17.90
CA ALA A 22 -8.26 14.36 19.19
C ALA A 22 -9.11 13.43 20.06
N ALA A 23 -8.69 12.17 20.17
CA ALA A 23 -9.39 11.13 20.89
C ALA A 23 -8.81 10.97 22.29
N ARG A 24 -9.67 10.87 23.31
CA ARG A 24 -9.26 10.28 24.59
C ARG A 24 -9.10 8.78 24.42
N LEU A 25 -8.24 8.17 25.22
CA LEU A 25 -8.09 6.71 25.20
C LEU A 25 -9.42 5.99 25.49
N GLU A 26 -10.25 6.58 26.35
CA GLU A 26 -11.60 6.10 26.66
C GLU A 26 -12.54 6.14 25.44
N ASP A 27 -12.46 7.18 24.60
CA ASP A 27 -13.25 7.27 23.37
C ASP A 27 -12.88 6.13 22.41
N VAL A 28 -11.57 5.83 22.34
CA VAL A 28 -11.06 4.70 21.53
C VAL A 28 -11.55 3.37 22.09
N GLU A 29 -11.51 3.15 23.40
CA GLU A 29 -12.01 1.94 24.07
C GLU A 29 -13.51 1.74 23.84
N GLN A 30 -14.29 2.82 23.90
CA GLN A 30 -15.72 2.80 23.63
C GLN A 30 -16.02 2.38 22.18
N ILE A 31 -15.26 2.91 21.21
CA ILE A 31 -15.37 2.50 19.80
C ILE A 31 -14.98 1.04 19.60
N LEU A 32 -13.93 0.58 20.29
CA LEU A 32 -13.46 -0.81 20.23
C LEU A 32 -14.38 -1.79 20.96
N GLY A 33 -15.22 -1.32 21.89
CA GLY A 33 -16.01 -2.16 22.78
C GLY A 33 -15.16 -2.99 23.73
N SER A 34 -13.89 -2.61 23.94
CA SER A 34 -12.95 -3.30 24.82
C SER A 34 -11.83 -2.36 25.26
N ASP A 35 -11.24 -2.66 26.42
CA ASP A 35 -10.14 -1.86 26.96
C ASP A 35 -8.87 -1.98 26.10
N LEU A 36 -8.14 -0.87 26.01
CA LEU A 36 -6.84 -0.83 25.37
C LEU A 36 -5.84 -1.56 26.27
N PRO A 37 -4.88 -2.30 25.68
CA PRO A 37 -3.86 -2.98 26.46
C PRO A 37 -3.00 -1.95 27.21
N LYS A 38 -2.42 -2.37 28.34
CA LYS A 38 -1.54 -1.55 29.18
C LYS A 38 -0.43 -0.84 28.37
N SER A 39 0.12 -1.53 27.37
CA SER A 39 1.14 -0.98 26.48
C SER A 39 0.68 0.25 25.68
N ALA A 40 -0.60 0.37 25.34
CA ALA A 40 -1.15 1.58 24.70
C ALA A 40 -1.13 2.79 25.63
N ARG A 41 -1.15 2.57 26.95
CA ARG A 41 -1.11 3.62 27.99
C ARG A 41 0.33 3.96 28.43
N GLU A 42 1.26 3.01 28.29
CA GLU A 42 2.64 3.15 28.77
C GLU A 42 3.64 3.52 27.66
N HIS A 43 3.40 3.10 26.42
CA HIS A 43 4.39 3.21 25.35
C HIS A 43 3.87 4.02 24.17
N ARG A 44 4.50 5.18 23.92
CA ARG A 44 4.17 6.02 22.75
C ARG A 44 4.35 5.28 21.42
N THR A 45 5.28 4.33 21.35
CA THR A 45 5.55 3.50 20.17
C THR A 45 4.38 2.59 19.80
N TRP A 46 3.46 2.31 20.73
CA TRP A 46 2.21 1.60 20.43
C TRP A 46 1.36 2.40 19.42
N TRP A 47 1.38 3.73 19.52
CA TRP A 47 0.70 4.66 18.62
C TRP A 47 1.55 5.09 17.42
N ALA A 48 2.60 4.33 17.08
CA ALA A 48 3.45 4.63 15.93
C ALA A 48 2.71 4.40 14.60
N ASN A 49 3.26 4.96 13.52
CA ASN A 49 2.73 4.81 12.17
C ASN A 49 3.56 3.83 11.34
N SER A 50 4.14 2.81 11.97
CA SER A 50 5.07 1.89 11.31
C SER A 50 4.34 0.86 10.45
N GLY A 51 3.10 0.51 10.81
CA GLY A 51 2.31 -0.50 10.10
C GLY A 51 2.96 -1.90 10.13
N GLY A 52 2.53 -2.78 9.23
CA GLY A 52 3.09 -4.14 9.10
C GLY A 52 2.38 -5.16 10.01
N SER A 53 3.15 -6.03 10.67
CA SER A 53 2.62 -7.11 11.52
C SER A 53 1.77 -6.62 12.71
N LEU A 54 1.83 -5.34 13.06
CA LEU A 54 1.09 -4.75 14.17
C LEU A 54 -0.33 -4.34 13.76
N VAL A 55 -1.28 -5.24 14.01
CA VAL A 55 -2.70 -5.14 13.63
C VAL A 55 -3.38 -3.83 14.09
N HIS A 56 -3.01 -3.28 15.24
CA HIS A 56 -3.59 -2.04 15.76
C HIS A 56 -3.22 -0.81 14.93
N GLN A 57 -1.96 -0.70 14.50
CA GLN A 57 -1.49 0.46 13.73
C GLN A 57 -2.14 0.52 12.35
N ASN A 58 -2.40 -0.66 11.79
CA ASN A 58 -3.10 -0.79 10.51
C ASN A 58 -4.52 -0.21 10.57
N ALA A 59 -5.17 -0.20 11.73
CA ALA A 59 -6.54 0.30 11.82
C ALA A 59 -6.69 1.78 11.42
N TRP A 60 -5.80 2.67 11.87
CA TRP A 60 -5.86 4.07 11.44
C TRP A 60 -5.18 4.31 10.09
N LEU A 61 -4.06 3.62 9.81
CA LEU A 61 -3.37 3.75 8.53
C LEU A 61 -4.25 3.33 7.36
N ASP A 62 -4.94 2.19 7.48
CA ASP A 62 -5.87 1.69 6.47
C ASP A 62 -7.10 2.61 6.33
N ALA A 63 -7.48 3.33 7.39
CA ALA A 63 -8.54 4.34 7.34
C ALA A 63 -8.10 5.66 6.67
N GLY A 64 -6.84 5.80 6.26
CA GLY A 64 -6.29 7.04 5.72
C GLY A 64 -5.92 8.07 6.79
N TRP A 65 -5.67 7.61 8.02
CA TRP A 65 -5.26 8.45 9.15
C TRP A 65 -3.87 8.05 9.66
N ARG A 66 -3.17 8.99 10.27
CA ARG A 66 -1.94 8.72 11.04
C ARG A 66 -2.10 9.32 12.43
N VAL A 67 -1.39 8.76 13.40
CA VAL A 67 -1.20 9.46 14.67
C VAL A 67 -0.22 10.61 14.44
N GLU A 68 -0.65 11.83 14.73
CA GLU A 68 0.17 13.03 14.68
C GLU A 68 0.85 13.29 16.02
N ARG A 69 0.12 13.12 17.13
CA ARG A 69 0.60 13.42 18.47
C ARG A 69 0.01 12.48 19.50
N THR A 70 0.82 12.05 20.44
CA THR A 70 0.40 11.21 21.57
C THR A 70 0.81 11.85 22.89
N ASP A 71 -0.17 12.12 23.75
CA ASP A 71 0.00 12.61 25.11
C ASP A 71 -0.63 11.62 26.11
N LEU A 72 0.15 10.59 26.48
CA LEU A 72 -0.29 9.55 27.40
C LEU A 72 -0.56 10.07 28.81
N LYS A 73 0.09 11.17 29.23
CA LYS A 73 -0.15 11.77 30.55
C LYS A 73 -1.57 12.36 30.65
N ARG A 74 -2.11 12.81 29.52
CA ARG A 74 -3.47 13.34 29.39
C ARG A 74 -4.43 12.32 28.78
N SER A 75 -4.00 11.07 28.60
CA SER A 75 -4.78 10.02 27.92
C SER A 75 -5.33 10.47 26.58
N LEU A 76 -4.53 11.17 25.77
CA LEU A 76 -4.95 11.80 24.52
C LEU A 76 -4.09 11.35 23.34
N VAL A 77 -4.73 11.04 22.22
CA VAL A 77 -4.08 10.77 20.94
C VAL A 77 -4.73 11.63 19.86
N VAL A 78 -3.93 12.29 19.05
CA VAL A 78 -4.39 13.10 17.92
C VAL A 78 -4.12 12.34 16.63
N PHE A 79 -5.19 12.00 15.93
CA PHE A 79 -5.14 11.46 14.59
C PHE A 79 -5.25 12.59 13.57
N ARG A 80 -4.50 12.49 12.48
CA ARG A 80 -4.57 13.37 11.32
C ARG A 80 -4.83 12.58 10.06
N ARG A 81 -5.76 13.07 9.25
CA ARG A 81 -6.07 12.51 7.93
C ARG A 81 -4.90 12.75 6.97
N LEU A 82 -4.46 11.70 6.32
CA LEU A 82 -3.44 11.72 5.26
C LEU A 82 -4.08 12.34 4.01
N ARG A 83 -4.16 13.66 3.94
CA ARG A 83 -4.65 14.33 2.72
C ARG A 83 -3.68 14.04 1.57
N ILE A 84 -4.17 13.35 0.54
CA ILE A 84 -3.61 13.47 -0.80
C ILE A 84 -3.94 14.90 -1.25
N GLY A 85 -2.90 15.72 -1.47
CA GLY A 85 -3.05 17.13 -1.82
C GLY A 85 -3.81 17.30 -3.14
N GLY A 86 -5.06 17.77 -3.04
CA GLY A 86 -5.91 18.06 -4.20
C GLY A 86 -7.24 18.74 -3.86
N THR A 87 -7.59 18.85 -2.57
CA THR A 87 -8.94 19.23 -2.15
C THR A 87 -9.33 20.66 -2.53
N ALA A 88 -8.45 21.66 -2.38
CA ALA A 88 -8.85 23.06 -2.63
C ALA A 88 -9.15 23.36 -4.13
N VAL A 89 -8.41 22.74 -5.04
CA VAL A 89 -8.62 22.89 -6.50
C VAL A 89 -9.80 22.03 -6.95
N ALA A 90 -9.93 20.81 -6.42
CA ALA A 90 -11.07 19.94 -6.67
C ALA A 90 -12.39 20.57 -6.15
N GLU A 91 -12.38 21.16 -4.95
CA GLU A 91 -13.53 21.86 -4.35
C GLU A 91 -13.93 23.08 -5.19
N ARG A 92 -12.96 23.83 -5.74
CA ARG A 92 -13.25 24.97 -6.63
C ARG A 92 -13.90 24.49 -7.93
N GLY A 93 -13.32 23.47 -8.58
CA GLY A 93 -13.88 22.87 -9.80
C GLY A 93 -15.27 22.23 -9.58
N GLN A 94 -15.50 21.63 -8.41
CA GLN A 94 -16.81 21.08 -8.03
C GLN A 94 -17.85 22.20 -7.84
N ARG A 95 -17.49 23.32 -7.21
CA ARG A 95 -18.39 24.48 -7.05
C ARG A 95 -18.75 25.11 -8.40
N GLU A 96 -17.77 25.36 -9.27
CA GLU A 96 -18.00 25.89 -10.62
C GLU A 96 -18.87 24.93 -11.46
N SER A 97 -18.60 23.63 -11.39
CA SER A 97 -19.40 22.61 -12.09
C SER A 97 -20.83 22.49 -11.54
N ALA A 98 -21.02 22.64 -10.22
CA ALA A 98 -22.34 22.58 -9.59
C ALA A 98 -23.24 23.74 -10.03
N VAL A 99 -22.67 24.94 -10.16
CA VAL A 99 -23.38 26.13 -10.68
C VAL A 99 -23.85 25.88 -12.12
N LEU A 100 -23.01 25.31 -12.98
CA LEU A 100 -23.36 24.99 -14.36
C LEU A 100 -24.45 23.91 -14.45
N LEU A 101 -24.39 22.87 -13.60
CA LEU A 101 -25.35 21.76 -13.62
C LEU A 101 -26.73 22.11 -13.04
N GLN A 102 -26.84 23.14 -12.20
CA GLN A 102 -28.12 23.62 -11.66
C GLN A 102 -28.99 24.30 -12.71
N VAL A 103 -28.38 25.01 -13.67
CA VAL A 103 -29.12 25.76 -14.71
C VAL A 103 -29.95 24.82 -15.61
N ASP A 104 -29.52 23.58 -15.81
CA ASP A 104 -30.19 22.56 -16.64
C ASP A 104 -31.10 21.61 -15.85
N ALA A 105 -31.38 21.88 -14.57
CA ALA A 105 -32.15 21.00 -13.70
C ALA A 105 -33.67 21.12 -13.91
N ASP A 106 -34.17 22.32 -14.15
CA ASP A 106 -35.61 22.63 -14.14
C ASP A 106 -36.38 22.08 -15.35
N LYS A 107 -35.69 21.51 -16.35
CA LYS A 107 -36.29 20.89 -17.56
C LYS A 107 -35.91 19.42 -17.77
N ALA A 108 -35.30 18.78 -16.77
CA ALA A 108 -34.73 17.45 -16.92
C ALA A 108 -35.79 16.34 -16.87
N SER A 109 -35.73 15.40 -17.83
CA SER A 109 -36.49 14.15 -17.76
C SER A 109 -36.17 13.35 -16.49
N GLY A 110 -37.15 12.62 -15.95
CA GLY A 110 -36.99 11.82 -14.72
C GLY A 110 -35.83 10.81 -14.76
N SER A 111 -35.43 10.33 -15.96
CA SER A 111 -34.25 9.48 -16.13
C SER A 111 -32.93 10.26 -15.97
N LEU A 112 -32.86 11.50 -16.46
CA LEU A 112 -31.70 12.38 -16.27
C LEU A 112 -31.54 12.76 -14.79
N GLN A 113 -32.64 12.95 -14.07
CA GLN A 113 -32.60 13.25 -12.64
C GLN A 113 -32.09 12.06 -11.80
N ARG A 114 -32.53 10.83 -12.13
CA ARG A 114 -31.96 9.60 -11.53
C ARG A 114 -30.47 9.46 -11.82
N LEU A 115 -30.05 9.71 -13.06
CA LEU A 115 -28.64 9.67 -13.44
C LEU A 115 -27.83 10.72 -12.67
N ARG A 116 -28.30 11.97 -12.58
CA ARG A 116 -27.62 13.04 -11.83
C ARG A 116 -27.43 12.70 -10.36
N LYS A 117 -28.45 12.12 -9.72
CA LYS A 117 -28.35 11.64 -8.34
C LYS A 117 -27.29 10.53 -8.19
N ALA A 118 -27.23 9.58 -9.11
CA ALA A 118 -26.21 8.53 -9.11
C ALA A 118 -24.80 9.09 -9.36
N MET A 119 -24.66 10.03 -10.31
CA MET A 119 -23.39 10.68 -10.65
C MET A 119 -22.78 11.46 -9.50
N GLN A 120 -23.59 11.92 -8.54
CA GLN A 120 -23.08 12.64 -7.38
C GLN A 120 -22.21 11.73 -6.50
N ALA A 121 -22.65 10.51 -6.22
CA ALA A 121 -21.86 9.52 -5.49
C ALA A 121 -20.61 9.05 -6.27
N LEU A 122 -20.69 8.96 -7.60
CA LEU A 122 -19.53 8.59 -8.44
C LEU A 122 -18.42 9.65 -8.50
N ARG A 123 -18.71 10.88 -8.05
CA ARG A 123 -17.76 11.99 -8.02
C ARG A 123 -17.08 12.14 -6.67
N ASP A 124 -17.46 11.33 -5.69
CA ASP A 124 -16.80 11.31 -4.39
C ASP A 124 -15.33 10.86 -4.57
N PRO A 125 -14.37 11.47 -3.86
CA PRO A 125 -12.98 11.06 -3.94
C PRO A 125 -12.81 9.60 -3.54
N VAL A 126 -12.16 8.82 -4.40
CA VAL A 126 -11.83 7.42 -4.11
C VAL A 126 -10.36 7.32 -3.71
N THR A 127 -10.09 6.65 -2.59
CA THR A 127 -8.72 6.31 -2.18
C THR A 127 -8.43 4.85 -2.45
N VAL A 128 -7.44 4.59 -3.30
CA VAL A 128 -6.93 3.24 -3.55
C VAL A 128 -5.50 3.13 -3.04
N THR A 129 -5.27 2.20 -2.12
CA THR A 129 -3.96 1.96 -1.51
C THR A 129 -3.55 0.52 -1.77
N VAL A 130 -2.29 0.30 -2.14
CA VAL A 130 -1.67 -1.03 -2.05
C VAL A 130 -0.76 -1.06 -0.85
N ARG A 131 -0.91 -2.11 -0.07
CA ARG A 131 -0.01 -2.45 1.02
C ARG A 131 0.67 -3.77 0.67
N ALA A 132 1.99 -3.83 0.80
CA ALA A 132 2.73 -5.05 0.62
C ALA A 132 3.80 -5.21 1.69
N GLU A 133 4.11 -6.46 2.02
CA GLU A 133 5.16 -6.84 2.96
C GLU A 133 6.23 -7.63 2.22
N TRP A 134 7.45 -7.07 2.20
CA TRP A 134 8.62 -7.71 1.59
C TRP A 134 9.14 -8.82 2.51
N THR A 135 9.38 -9.99 1.95
CA THR A 135 10.11 -11.06 2.60
C THR A 135 11.53 -11.12 2.04
N PRO A 136 12.56 -10.97 2.89
CA PRO A 136 13.94 -11.02 2.43
C PRO A 136 14.30 -12.42 1.95
N VAL A 137 14.97 -12.49 0.80
CA VAL A 137 15.68 -13.69 0.33
C VAL A 137 17.18 -13.53 0.61
N GLY A 138 17.70 -12.31 0.47
CA GLY A 138 19.10 -11.96 0.74
C GLY A 138 19.94 -11.87 -0.54
N ASP A 139 21.26 -12.01 -0.37
CA ASP A 139 22.22 -11.95 -1.48
C ASP A 139 21.93 -13.05 -2.52
N LEU A 140 21.74 -12.63 -3.77
CA LEU A 140 21.52 -13.51 -4.90
C LEU A 140 22.65 -14.54 -5.02
N ALA A 141 23.92 -14.14 -4.86
CA ALA A 141 25.05 -15.06 -5.03
C ALA A 141 25.09 -16.15 -3.95
N ALA A 142 24.72 -15.82 -2.72
CA ALA A 142 24.68 -16.73 -1.57
C ALA A 142 23.38 -17.55 -1.47
N SER A 143 22.29 -17.09 -2.09
CA SER A 143 20.99 -17.75 -1.97
C SER A 143 20.95 -19.14 -2.64
N PRO A 144 20.37 -20.17 -1.99
CA PRO A 144 20.28 -21.51 -2.56
C PRO A 144 19.28 -21.56 -3.73
N CYS A 145 19.60 -22.31 -4.79
CA CYS A 145 18.76 -22.43 -6.00
C CYS A 145 17.37 -23.04 -5.75
N ARG A 146 17.20 -23.80 -4.66
CA ARG A 146 15.91 -24.18 -4.09
C ARG A 146 15.85 -23.58 -2.70
N SER A 147 14.80 -22.81 -2.45
CA SER A 147 14.57 -22.17 -1.17
C SER A 147 13.08 -22.25 -0.86
N ASP A 148 12.73 -22.73 0.34
CA ASP A 148 11.35 -22.73 0.83
C ASP A 148 10.82 -21.29 1.04
N ILE A 149 11.72 -20.31 1.01
CA ILE A 149 11.39 -18.89 1.04
C ILE A 149 10.75 -18.47 -0.29
N ILE A 150 11.17 -19.03 -1.42
CA ILE A 150 10.70 -18.61 -2.74
C ILE A 150 9.60 -19.57 -3.19
N PRO A 151 8.31 -19.16 -3.17
CA PRO A 151 7.22 -20.03 -3.55
C PRO A 151 7.29 -20.38 -5.04
N ASP A 152 6.84 -21.59 -5.38
CA ASP A 152 6.56 -21.97 -6.75
C ASP A 152 5.35 -21.17 -7.28
N GLY A 153 5.46 -20.66 -8.49
CA GLY A 153 4.39 -19.90 -9.15
C GLY A 153 4.58 -18.39 -9.15
N PRO A 154 3.53 -17.62 -9.46
CA PRO A 154 3.65 -16.20 -9.72
C PRO A 154 3.85 -15.37 -8.46
N GLY A 155 4.62 -14.28 -8.60
CA GLY A 155 4.90 -13.37 -7.50
C GLY A 155 5.59 -12.09 -7.97
N ILE A 156 5.94 -11.26 -7.00
CA ILE A 156 6.69 -10.03 -7.26
C ILE A 156 8.02 -10.14 -6.54
N CYS A 157 9.09 -9.71 -7.18
CA CYS A 157 10.36 -9.51 -6.49
C CYS A 157 10.92 -8.11 -6.68
N ARG A 158 11.81 -7.71 -5.78
CA ARG A 158 12.63 -6.53 -5.90
C ARG A 158 14.09 -6.98 -5.90
N LEU A 159 14.81 -6.51 -6.90
CA LEU A 159 16.26 -6.63 -7.01
C LEU A 159 16.84 -5.28 -6.61
N ALA A 160 17.77 -5.28 -5.67
CA ALA A 160 18.48 -4.10 -5.22
C ALA A 160 19.98 -4.27 -5.51
N THR A 161 20.60 -3.27 -6.11
CA THR A 161 22.03 -3.28 -6.41
C THR A 161 22.61 -1.87 -6.28
N LEU A 162 23.92 -1.78 -6.07
CA LEU A 162 24.63 -0.51 -6.04
C LEU A 162 25.16 -0.23 -7.45
N ALA A 163 24.64 0.82 -8.10
CA ALA A 163 25.14 1.26 -9.40
C ALA A 163 25.86 2.60 -9.22
N GLY A 164 27.20 2.60 -9.23
CA GLY A 164 27.99 3.75 -8.82
C GLY A 164 27.82 4.06 -7.33
N GLU A 165 27.54 5.32 -6.98
CA GLU A 165 27.28 5.72 -5.57
C GLU A 165 25.80 5.56 -5.15
N GLY A 166 24.92 5.08 -6.02
CA GLY A 166 23.46 5.08 -5.80
C GLY A 166 22.82 3.70 -5.73
N LEU A 167 21.84 3.54 -4.83
CA LEU A 167 20.98 2.36 -4.77
C LEU A 167 20.00 2.34 -5.95
N ARG A 168 20.06 1.29 -6.76
CA ARG A 168 19.11 1.02 -7.85
C ARG A 168 18.19 -0.14 -7.46
N THR A 169 16.91 0.00 -7.77
CA THR A 169 15.92 -1.05 -7.53
C THR A 169 15.14 -1.39 -8.79
N THR A 170 14.93 -2.68 -9.02
CA THR A 170 14.11 -3.22 -10.10
C THR A 170 13.04 -4.10 -9.49
N VAL A 171 11.77 -3.69 -9.64
CA VAL A 171 10.61 -4.52 -9.31
C VAL A 171 10.30 -5.40 -10.51
N VAL A 172 10.07 -6.69 -10.28
CA VAL A 172 9.76 -7.66 -11.32
C VAL A 172 8.41 -8.30 -11.03
N ASP A 173 7.51 -8.23 -12.00
CA ASP A 173 6.33 -9.09 -12.10
C ASP A 173 6.76 -10.42 -12.73
N ALA A 174 6.83 -11.48 -11.91
CA ALA A 174 7.28 -12.79 -12.34
C ALA A 174 6.10 -13.76 -12.41
N ARG A 175 5.91 -14.41 -13.57
CA ARG A 175 4.93 -15.50 -13.74
C ARG A 175 5.34 -16.80 -13.02
N ASP A 176 6.64 -17.00 -12.86
CA ASP A 176 7.24 -18.11 -12.11
C ASP A 176 8.44 -17.56 -11.32
N LEU A 177 8.23 -17.29 -10.04
CA LEU A 177 9.21 -16.66 -9.16
C LEU A 177 10.41 -17.58 -8.89
N ALA A 178 10.16 -18.87 -8.65
CA ALA A 178 11.19 -19.86 -8.43
C ALA A 178 12.00 -20.15 -9.71
N GLY A 179 11.34 -20.22 -10.87
CA GLY A 179 12.02 -20.31 -12.17
C GLY A 179 12.88 -19.08 -12.46
N PHE A 180 12.35 -17.88 -12.22
CA PHE A 180 13.06 -16.62 -12.40
C PHE A 180 14.29 -16.51 -11.49
N HIS A 181 14.16 -16.83 -10.20
CA HIS A 181 15.29 -16.85 -9.26
C HIS A 181 16.39 -17.81 -9.72
N ARG A 182 16.04 -19.03 -10.13
CA ARG A 182 17.02 -20.00 -10.67
C ARG A 182 17.71 -19.51 -11.93
N ALA A 183 17.01 -18.77 -12.79
CA ALA A 183 17.61 -18.15 -13.97
C ALA A 183 18.63 -17.06 -13.57
N LEU A 184 18.29 -16.20 -12.60
CA LEU A 184 19.21 -15.20 -12.07
C LEU A 184 20.44 -15.83 -11.43
N ARG A 185 20.26 -16.90 -10.63
CA ARG A 185 21.36 -17.63 -9.99
C ARG A 185 22.35 -18.20 -11.00
N ARG A 186 21.85 -18.75 -12.11
CA ARG A 186 22.69 -19.28 -13.19
C ARG A 186 23.52 -18.19 -13.83
N VAL A 187 22.92 -17.04 -14.17
CA VAL A 187 23.67 -15.90 -14.73
C VAL A 187 24.71 -15.38 -13.73
N ALA A 188 24.36 -15.23 -12.45
CA ALA A 188 25.29 -14.81 -11.40
C ALA A 188 26.44 -15.81 -11.15
N ALA A 189 26.22 -17.10 -11.45
CA ALA A 189 27.25 -18.14 -11.38
C ALA A 189 28.08 -18.27 -12.69
N GLY A 190 27.80 -17.45 -13.71
CA GLY A 190 28.46 -17.51 -15.02
C GLY A 190 27.92 -18.57 -15.98
N ASP A 191 26.80 -19.22 -15.65
CA ASP A 191 26.17 -20.32 -16.42
C ASP A 191 24.84 -19.89 -17.07
N GLY A 192 24.77 -18.69 -17.64
CA GLY A 192 23.53 -18.12 -18.18
C GLY A 192 23.73 -17.04 -19.23
N SER A 193 22.61 -16.54 -19.77
CA SER A 193 22.61 -15.44 -20.75
C SER A 193 22.61 -14.08 -20.05
N ASP A 194 23.62 -13.26 -20.36
CA ASP A 194 23.74 -11.87 -19.88
C ASP A 194 22.57 -10.97 -20.31
N ASP A 195 21.80 -11.38 -21.34
CA ASP A 195 20.60 -10.66 -21.78
C ASP A 195 19.58 -10.47 -20.65
N LEU A 196 19.48 -11.42 -19.71
CA LEU A 196 18.60 -11.30 -18.55
C LEU A 196 19.04 -10.16 -17.62
N PHE A 197 20.33 -10.08 -17.30
CA PHE A 197 20.88 -9.03 -16.44
C PHE A 197 20.79 -7.66 -17.13
N GLY A 198 21.09 -7.58 -18.43
CA GLY A 198 20.87 -6.39 -19.24
C GLY A 198 19.40 -5.94 -19.23
N LYS A 199 18.46 -6.87 -19.41
CA LYS A 199 17.01 -6.65 -19.27
C LYS A 199 16.55 -6.32 -17.87
N LEU A 200 17.40 -6.41 -16.84
CA LEU A 200 17.10 -6.00 -15.46
C LEU A 200 17.89 -4.75 -15.04
N GLY A 201 18.84 -4.32 -15.87
CA GLY A 201 19.74 -3.20 -15.59
C GLY A 201 20.74 -3.52 -14.48
N LEU A 202 21.16 -4.78 -14.40
CA LEU A 202 22.12 -5.32 -13.43
C LEU A 202 23.46 -5.58 -14.13
N ASP A 203 24.54 -5.46 -13.36
CA ASP A 203 25.88 -5.90 -13.75
C ASP A 203 26.21 -7.21 -13.01
N PRO A 204 26.69 -8.27 -13.69
CA PRO A 204 27.12 -9.51 -13.02
C PRO A 204 28.21 -9.34 -11.97
N ALA A 205 29.00 -8.26 -12.04
CA ALA A 205 30.05 -7.96 -11.07
C ALA A 205 29.53 -7.32 -9.78
N ASP A 206 28.35 -6.70 -9.81
CA ASP A 206 27.77 -5.99 -8.68
C ASP A 206 26.96 -6.94 -7.76
N PRO A 207 27.00 -6.74 -6.42
CA PRO A 207 26.15 -7.50 -5.52
C PRO A 207 24.67 -7.17 -5.78
N VAL A 208 23.83 -8.21 -5.72
CA VAL A 208 22.38 -8.08 -5.92
C VAL A 208 21.66 -8.70 -4.72
N GLU A 209 20.85 -7.89 -4.05
CA GLU A 209 19.99 -8.34 -2.96
C GLU A 209 18.55 -8.55 -3.48
N LEU A 210 17.89 -9.60 -3.01
CA LEU A 210 16.57 -10.02 -3.46
C LEU A 210 15.57 -10.01 -2.31
N ASP A 211 14.42 -9.38 -2.55
CA ASP A 211 13.22 -9.46 -1.73
C ASP A 211 12.03 -9.92 -2.56
N ILE A 212 11.04 -10.54 -1.92
CA ILE A 212 9.84 -11.01 -2.59
C ILE A 212 8.56 -10.56 -1.88
N VAL A 213 7.48 -10.37 -2.65
CA VAL A 213 6.12 -10.31 -2.14
C VAL A 213 5.42 -11.60 -2.54
N ARG A 214 5.03 -12.39 -1.54
CA ARG A 214 4.34 -13.67 -1.72
C ARG A 214 2.82 -13.46 -1.80
N ALA A 215 2.10 -14.48 -2.25
CA ALA A 215 0.66 -14.54 -2.06
C ALA A 215 0.33 -14.40 -0.56
N GLY A 216 -0.62 -13.54 -0.23
CA GLY A 216 -0.96 -13.21 1.16
C GLY A 216 -0.15 -12.07 1.77
N ASN A 217 0.92 -11.59 1.12
CA ASN A 217 1.70 -10.43 1.59
C ASN A 217 1.32 -9.12 0.89
N ALA A 218 0.25 -9.11 0.10
CA ALA A 218 -0.22 -7.92 -0.58
C ALA A 218 -1.73 -7.75 -0.37
N TRP A 219 -2.14 -6.51 -0.14
CA TRP A 219 -3.54 -6.10 0.03
C TRP A 219 -3.84 -4.89 -0.82
N ILE A 220 -5.01 -4.90 -1.45
CA ILE A 220 -5.58 -3.76 -2.18
C ILE A 220 -6.71 -3.22 -1.31
N LEU A 221 -6.62 -1.94 -0.95
CA LEU A 221 -7.60 -1.23 -0.14
C LEU A 221 -8.30 -0.17 -0.99
N SER A 222 -9.63 -0.16 -0.95
CA SER A 222 -10.48 0.90 -1.50
C SER A 222 -11.29 1.49 -0.36
N ASP A 223 -11.13 2.78 -0.10
CA ASP A 223 -11.87 3.52 0.94
C ASP A 223 -11.89 2.80 2.31
N GLY A 224 -10.71 2.30 2.71
CA GLY A 224 -10.50 1.61 3.99
C GLY A 224 -11.02 0.17 4.07
N ARG A 225 -11.58 -0.38 2.99
CA ARG A 225 -11.91 -1.81 2.86
C ARG A 225 -10.85 -2.49 2.02
N GLY A 226 -10.10 -3.39 2.66
CA GLY A 226 -9.02 -4.16 2.03
C GLY A 226 -9.41 -5.59 1.72
N ARG A 227 -8.88 -6.12 0.62
CA ARG A 227 -8.77 -7.57 0.40
C ARG A 227 -7.34 -7.95 0.05
N GLY A 228 -6.98 -9.20 0.30
CA GLY A 228 -5.74 -9.76 -0.23
C GLY A 228 -5.69 -9.63 -1.76
N ALA A 229 -4.54 -9.22 -2.29
CA ALA A 229 -4.27 -9.23 -3.71
C ALA A 229 -4.03 -10.66 -4.18
N ASP A 230 -4.68 -11.04 -5.26
CA ASP A 230 -4.52 -12.35 -5.89
C ASP A 230 -3.38 -12.29 -6.90
N LEU A 231 -2.16 -12.62 -6.45
CA LEU A 231 -0.99 -12.60 -7.31
C LEU A 231 -1.00 -13.70 -8.38
N ALA A 232 -1.92 -14.67 -8.32
CA ALA A 232 -2.08 -15.63 -9.41
C ALA A 232 -2.73 -14.97 -10.63
N LYS A 233 -3.58 -13.94 -10.43
CA LYS A 233 -4.19 -13.17 -11.51
C LYS A 233 -3.19 -12.16 -12.09
N PRO A 234 -2.85 -12.24 -13.40
CA PRO A 234 -1.86 -11.35 -14.02
C PRO A 234 -2.17 -9.86 -13.84
N GLY A 235 -3.43 -9.46 -13.99
CA GLY A 235 -3.83 -8.05 -13.85
C GLY A 235 -3.66 -7.49 -12.43
N GLU A 236 -3.93 -8.29 -11.40
CA GLU A 236 -3.74 -7.85 -10.00
C GLU A 236 -2.26 -7.83 -9.62
N ARG A 237 -1.49 -8.85 -10.04
CA ARG A 237 -0.04 -8.88 -9.84
C ARG A 237 0.65 -7.69 -10.51
N GLU A 238 0.27 -7.38 -11.75
CA GLU A 238 0.77 -6.21 -12.48
C GLU A 238 0.46 -4.91 -11.75
N LEU A 239 -0.78 -4.74 -11.25
CA LEU A 239 -1.19 -3.55 -10.50
C LEU A 239 -0.32 -3.34 -9.27
N VAL A 240 -0.14 -4.40 -8.47
CA VAL A 240 0.71 -4.35 -7.26
C VAL A 240 2.15 -4.03 -7.64
N ALA A 241 2.72 -4.69 -8.66
CA ALA A 241 4.10 -4.46 -9.10
C ALA A 241 4.32 -3.02 -9.59
N ARG A 242 3.36 -2.45 -10.33
CA ARG A 242 3.39 -1.04 -10.78
C ARG A 242 3.38 -0.07 -9.61
N LEU A 243 2.53 -0.29 -8.62
CA LEU A 243 2.42 0.58 -7.45
C LEU A 243 3.67 0.49 -6.55
N LEU A 244 4.25 -0.70 -6.41
CA LEU A 244 5.53 -0.87 -5.72
C LEU A 244 6.68 -0.17 -6.47
N SER A 245 6.76 -0.29 -7.79
CA SER A 245 7.73 0.46 -8.60
C SER A 245 7.53 1.99 -8.50
N LEU A 246 6.29 2.47 -8.36
CA LEU A 246 6.01 3.88 -8.13
C LEU A 246 6.50 4.33 -6.75
N GLN A 247 6.27 3.52 -5.71
CA GLN A 247 6.75 3.81 -4.35
C GLN A 247 8.28 3.89 -4.30
N GLU A 248 8.98 3.01 -5.02
CA GLU A 248 10.44 3.04 -5.14
C GLU A 248 10.92 4.38 -5.73
N ARG A 249 10.26 4.86 -6.80
CA ARG A 249 10.55 6.18 -7.41
C ARG A 249 10.23 7.35 -6.48
N GLN A 250 9.11 7.31 -5.77
CA GLN A 250 8.72 8.34 -4.81
C GLN A 250 9.69 8.43 -3.62
N ALA A 251 10.35 7.33 -3.27
CA ALA A 251 11.38 7.29 -2.25
C ALA A 251 12.78 7.66 -2.79
N GLY A 252 12.86 8.23 -3.99
CA GLY A 252 14.10 8.74 -4.59
C GLY A 252 15.00 7.67 -5.22
N ARG A 253 14.54 6.42 -5.32
CA ARG A 253 15.30 5.34 -5.96
C ARG A 253 15.01 5.29 -7.46
N ALA A 254 15.95 4.76 -8.24
CA ALA A 254 15.77 4.54 -9.68
C ALA A 254 14.84 3.35 -9.98
N GLY A 255 13.66 3.32 -9.35
CA GLY A 255 12.73 2.20 -9.35
C GLY A 255 12.20 1.87 -10.75
N ARG A 256 12.66 0.75 -11.31
CA ARG A 256 12.18 0.23 -12.61
C ARG A 256 11.17 -0.90 -12.41
N LEU A 257 10.29 -1.09 -13.39
CA LEU A 257 9.41 -2.26 -13.47
C LEU A 257 9.79 -3.11 -14.67
N VAL A 258 9.98 -4.41 -14.48
CA VAL A 258 10.20 -5.41 -15.52
C VAL A 258 9.15 -6.52 -15.40
N ARG A 259 8.81 -7.15 -16.52
CA ARG A 259 7.87 -8.28 -16.58
C ARG A 259 8.57 -9.48 -17.16
N CYS A 260 8.41 -10.64 -16.52
CA CYS A 260 9.03 -11.89 -16.92
C CYS A 260 8.02 -13.04 -16.94
#